data_AF-A0A7K2NMJ5-F1
#
_entry.id   AF-A0A7K2NMJ5-F1
#
_cell.length_a   1.000
_cell.length_b   1.000
_cell.length_c   1.000
_cell.angle_alpha   90.00
_cell.angle_beta   90.00
_cell.angle_gamma   90.00
#
_symmetry.space_group_name_H-M   'P 1'
#
loop_
_entity.id
_entity.type
_entity.pdbx_description
1 polymer ?
#
loop_
_entity_poly.entity_id
_entity_poly.type
_entity_poly.pdbx_seq_one_letter_code
_entity_poly.pdbx_strand_id
1 'polypeptide(L)'
;PDQDGRRSVGVYARPADAPPDTAWTRHAGGTLAEAADPEPAADAAEWPPRGAEAVPLEGWYEELARSGYAYGPAFQGLRKAWRLGEEVFAELALPEGLGEDAARFGLHPALLDAALHAVELGVLPRTGRTQLPFVFSGVRFHAGGAAAVRVRISRAGENAVALHVTDTDGNPVATVASLSRRPVSADRLAAAGGAEQDALFRLDWTPVTRPAAVPAERWAVVGPQLPELARAAGRAGHTVSAHPDLAAVSKAVADGGERPDLVFVPLIGEPDESVDGAAVRAAARRMLEVAQTWLADERLADARLVVVTRGAVAAGRDTDVADLAHAGLWGLVRSAQSEHPDLFALLDLDREGPLPGGLGGALLTQEPQLAVRDDEFLAPRLARVGVGGARDGSVSVRWDPDGTVLITGGTGALGALTARHLATRHGVRSFVLTSRRGADAPGAASLRAELEALGARVAVEACDAADPEALAELLAGVPDDRPL
;
A
#
# COMPACT_ATOMS: atom_id res chain seq x y z
N PRO A 1 34.35 6.95 26.52
CA PRO A 1 34.71 8.31 26.08
C PRO A 1 36.14 8.25 25.52
N ASP A 2 36.48 9.10 24.56
CA ASP A 2 37.87 9.28 24.13
C ASP A 2 38.67 10.08 25.17
N GLN A 3 39.93 10.40 24.85
CA GLN A 3 40.85 11.12 25.73
C GLN A 3 40.38 12.54 26.06
N ASP A 4 39.45 13.10 25.28
CA ASP A 4 38.86 14.44 25.47
C ASP A 4 37.48 14.38 26.15
N GLY A 5 37.09 13.22 26.70
CA GLY A 5 35.79 13.04 27.35
C GLY A 5 34.60 12.89 26.38
N ARG A 6 34.86 12.79 25.07
CA ARG A 6 33.82 12.74 24.04
C ARG A 6 33.33 11.32 23.79
N ARG A 7 32.05 11.16 23.43
CA ARG A 7 31.40 9.87 23.16
C ARG A 7 30.72 9.91 21.81
N SER A 8 31.02 8.97 20.93
CA SER A 8 30.29 8.85 19.65
C SER A 8 28.86 8.36 19.89
N VAL A 9 27.92 8.93 19.14
CA VAL A 9 26.52 8.52 19.11
C VAL A 9 26.10 8.26 17.67
N GLY A 10 25.32 7.20 17.48
CA GLY A 10 24.64 6.91 16.22
C GLY A 10 23.18 6.56 16.49
N VAL A 11 22.28 7.10 15.68
CA VAL A 11 20.86 6.74 15.70
C VAL A 11 20.61 5.82 14.51
N TYR A 12 20.12 4.63 14.80
CA TYR A 12 19.82 3.61 13.80
C TYR A 12 18.34 3.24 13.92
N ALA A 13 17.70 3.02 12.77
CA ALA A 13 16.34 2.51 12.73
C ALA A 13 16.24 1.37 11.71
N ARG A 14 15.23 0.55 11.92
CA ARG A 14 14.85 -0.56 11.06
C ARG A 14 13.33 -0.69 11.14
N PRO A 15 12.64 -1.02 10.03
CA PRO A 15 11.21 -1.30 10.08
C PRO A 15 10.90 -2.39 11.12
N ALA A 16 9.82 -2.23 11.87
CA ALA A 16 9.43 -3.17 12.91
C ALA A 16 9.20 -4.59 12.35
N ASP A 17 8.73 -4.65 11.10
CA ASP A 17 8.33 -5.88 10.42
C ASP A 17 9.48 -6.47 9.57
N ALA A 18 10.67 -5.87 9.61
CA ALA A 18 11.79 -6.31 8.80
C ALA A 18 12.32 -7.68 9.28
N PRO A 19 12.71 -8.59 8.37
CA PRO A 19 13.36 -9.84 8.71
C PRO A 19 14.53 -9.64 9.69
N PRO A 20 14.81 -10.59 10.61
CA PRO A 20 15.83 -10.43 11.64
C PRO A 20 17.22 -10.02 11.13
N ASP A 21 17.60 -10.48 9.94
CA ASP A 21 18.91 -10.24 9.31
C ASP A 21 18.98 -8.91 8.52
N THR A 22 17.89 -8.14 8.49
CA THR A 22 17.87 -6.85 7.81
C THR A 22 18.78 -5.87 8.54
N ALA A 23 19.73 -5.29 7.79
CA ALA A 23 20.69 -4.33 8.31
C ALA A 23 20.00 -3.07 8.85
N TRP A 24 20.52 -2.55 9.97
CA TRP A 24 20.05 -1.31 10.56
C TRP A 24 20.57 -0.11 9.74
N THR A 25 19.67 0.81 9.40
CA THR A 25 20.04 2.02 8.66
C THR A 25 20.43 3.10 9.66
N ARG A 26 21.60 3.73 9.46
CA ARG A 26 22.02 4.88 10.27
C ARG A 26 21.33 6.14 9.77
N HIS A 27 20.56 6.80 10.64
CA HIS A 27 19.86 8.05 10.33
C HIS A 27 20.60 9.29 10.83
N ALA A 28 21.32 9.17 11.96
CA ALA A 28 22.11 10.28 12.49
C ALA A 28 23.41 9.79 13.12
N GLY A 29 24.38 10.70 13.22
CA GLY A 29 25.66 10.47 13.84
C GLY A 29 26.19 11.74 14.48
N GLY A 30 26.91 11.60 15.58
CA GLY A 30 27.50 12.74 16.25
C GLY A 30 28.36 12.35 17.44
N THR A 31 28.65 13.36 18.26
CA THR A 31 29.51 13.24 19.43
C THR A 31 28.89 14.00 20.59
N LEU A 32 28.83 13.37 21.76
CA LEU A 32 28.40 13.96 23.02
C LEU A 32 29.60 14.19 23.94
N ALA A 33 29.61 15.28 24.68
CA ALA A 33 30.60 15.58 25.71
C ALA A 33 29.91 16.24 26.91
N GLU A 34 30.52 16.15 28.08
CA GLU A 34 30.10 16.93 29.23
C GLU A 34 30.39 18.42 28.99
N ALA A 35 29.46 19.29 29.37
CA ALA A 35 29.63 20.72 29.17
C ALA A 35 30.68 21.27 30.14
N ALA A 36 31.72 21.94 29.61
CA ALA A 36 32.82 22.51 30.41
C ALA A 36 32.59 24.00 30.79
N ASP A 37 31.64 24.68 30.15
CA ASP A 37 31.36 26.11 30.34
C ASP A 37 30.20 26.34 31.32
N PRO A 38 30.19 27.44 32.09
CA PRO A 38 29.08 27.78 32.97
C PRO A 38 27.78 28.02 32.19
N GLU A 39 26.64 27.78 32.85
CA GLU A 39 25.30 28.03 32.30
C GLU A 39 25.20 29.46 31.75
N PRO A 40 24.63 29.64 30.53
CA PRO A 40 24.30 30.98 30.07
C PRO A 40 23.35 31.65 31.06
N ALA A 41 23.60 32.92 31.39
CA ALA A 41 22.71 33.68 32.26
C ALA A 41 21.30 33.75 31.65
N ALA A 42 20.27 33.81 32.51
CA ALA A 42 18.90 34.06 32.07
C ALA A 42 18.83 35.32 31.21
N ASP A 43 18.18 35.20 30.05
CA ASP A 43 18.01 36.33 29.13
C ASP A 43 16.83 37.15 29.63
N ALA A 44 17.10 38.12 30.51
CA ALA A 44 16.09 39.03 31.06
C ALA A 44 15.66 40.12 30.05
N ALA A 45 15.91 39.92 28.75
CA ALA A 45 15.49 40.82 27.71
C ALA A 45 13.95 40.93 27.65
N GLU A 46 13.46 42.15 27.45
CA GLU A 46 12.06 42.45 27.20
C GLU A 46 11.52 41.57 26.05
N TRP A 47 10.35 40.94 26.25
CA TRP A 47 9.75 40.04 25.26
C TRP A 47 8.32 40.46 24.89
N PRO A 48 8.01 40.62 23.58
CA PRO A 48 8.95 40.61 22.46
C PRO A 48 9.93 41.80 22.55
N PRO A 49 11.11 41.73 21.91
CA PRO A 49 12.08 42.82 21.95
C PRO A 49 11.48 44.15 21.50
N ARG A 50 11.81 45.24 22.20
CA ARG A 50 11.35 46.57 21.85
C ARG A 50 11.74 46.93 20.42
N GLY A 51 10.75 47.29 19.61
CA GLY A 51 10.94 47.64 18.20
C GLY A 51 10.85 46.46 17.23
N ALA A 52 10.58 45.24 17.72
CA ALA A 52 10.33 44.09 16.86
C ALA A 52 8.95 44.19 16.18
N GLU A 53 8.91 43.90 14.88
CA GLU A 53 7.69 43.90 14.08
C GLU A 53 7.01 42.53 14.16
N ALA A 54 5.70 42.51 14.44
CA ALA A 54 4.94 41.25 14.45
C ALA A 54 4.82 40.67 13.03
N VAL A 55 5.00 39.36 12.89
CA VAL A 55 4.84 38.64 11.64
C VAL A 55 3.47 37.95 11.64
N PRO A 56 2.57 38.23 10.67
CA PRO A 56 1.29 37.53 10.54
C PRO A 56 1.51 36.04 10.28
N LEU A 57 0.71 35.19 10.93
CA LEU A 57 0.80 33.72 10.84
C LEU A 57 -0.49 33.07 10.32
N GLU A 58 -1.48 33.88 9.92
CA GLU A 58 -2.70 33.40 9.29
C GLU A 58 -2.38 32.67 7.97
N GLY A 59 -2.82 31.41 7.84
CA GLY A 59 -2.54 30.60 6.66
C GLY A 59 -1.10 30.08 6.54
N TRP A 60 -0.29 30.23 7.60
CA TRP A 60 1.14 29.93 7.59
C TRP A 60 1.45 28.47 7.26
N TYR A 61 0.76 27.52 7.90
CA TYR A 61 1.02 26.09 7.69
C TYR A 61 0.52 25.62 6.32
N GLU A 62 -0.55 26.22 5.78
CA GLU A 62 -1.02 25.98 4.42
C GLU A 62 0.00 26.48 3.37
N GLU A 63 0.66 27.62 3.62
CA GLU A 63 1.76 28.12 2.77
C GLU A 63 3.00 27.21 2.83
N LEU A 64 3.38 26.76 4.03
CA LEU A 64 4.46 25.80 4.22
C LEU A 64 4.17 24.48 3.50
N ALA A 65 2.94 23.97 3.59
CA ALA A 65 2.51 22.76 2.90
C ALA A 65 2.63 22.91 1.37
N ARG A 66 2.23 24.06 0.81
CA ARG A 66 2.41 24.37 -0.63
C ARG A 66 3.89 24.45 -1.04
N SER A 67 4.77 24.74 -0.09
CA SER A 67 6.24 24.77 -0.28
C SER A 67 6.93 23.42 0.00
N GLY A 68 6.15 22.34 0.21
CA GLY A 68 6.65 20.99 0.43
C GLY A 68 6.88 20.60 1.89
N TYR A 69 6.44 21.42 2.85
CA TYR A 69 6.53 21.16 4.28
C TYR A 69 5.14 20.88 4.87
N ALA A 70 4.64 19.67 4.67
CA ALA A 70 3.35 19.24 5.21
C ALA A 70 3.50 18.76 6.67
N TYR A 71 3.17 19.63 7.62
CA TYR A 71 3.22 19.31 9.05
C TYR A 71 1.86 18.88 9.59
N GLY A 72 1.82 17.73 10.25
CA GLY A 72 0.62 17.27 10.97
C GLY A 72 0.34 18.11 12.24
N PRO A 73 -0.86 17.99 12.84
CA PRO A 73 -1.29 18.86 13.95
C PRO A 73 -0.34 18.89 15.15
N ALA A 74 0.31 17.75 15.44
CA ALA A 74 1.29 17.63 16.52
C ALA A 74 2.51 18.57 16.38
N PHE A 75 2.86 18.95 15.14
CA PHE A 75 4.04 19.76 14.81
C PHE A 75 3.71 21.23 14.56
N GLN A 76 2.44 21.63 14.62
CA GLN A 76 2.01 23.01 14.37
C GLN A 76 2.10 23.88 15.64
N GLY A 77 3.30 23.96 16.23
CA GLY A 77 3.53 24.57 17.55
C GLY A 77 3.78 26.09 17.56
N LEU A 78 4.07 26.71 16.41
CA LEU A 78 4.33 28.16 16.30
C LEU A 78 3.07 28.99 16.58
N ARG A 79 3.13 29.88 17.58
CA ARG A 79 1.97 30.68 18.04
C ARG A 79 2.08 32.15 17.69
N LYS A 80 3.24 32.74 17.91
CA LYS A 80 3.52 34.15 17.58
C LYS A 80 4.95 34.28 17.10
N ALA A 81 5.18 35.25 16.22
CA ALA A 81 6.52 35.55 15.75
C ALA A 81 6.72 37.06 15.54
N TRP A 82 7.95 37.50 15.72
CA TRP A 82 8.40 38.87 15.49
C TRP A 82 9.74 38.87 14.78
N ARG A 83 10.02 39.98 14.09
CA ARG A 83 11.29 40.21 13.41
C ARG A 83 11.91 41.52 13.89
N LEU A 84 13.21 41.47 14.18
CA LEU A 84 14.01 42.65 14.48
C LEU A 84 15.33 42.55 13.71
N GLY A 85 15.49 43.36 12.67
CA GLY A 85 16.64 43.27 11.76
C GLY A 85 16.71 41.89 11.08
N GLU A 86 17.84 41.20 11.24
CA GLU A 86 18.08 39.84 10.72
C GLU A 86 17.74 38.72 11.72
N GLU A 87 17.11 39.06 12.85
CA GLU A 87 16.72 38.10 13.88
C GLU A 87 15.20 37.84 13.87
N VAL A 88 14.83 36.60 14.16
CA VAL A 88 13.45 36.16 14.36
C VAL A 88 13.25 35.70 15.80
N PHE A 89 12.14 36.11 16.38
CA PHE A 89 11.71 35.77 17.73
C PHE A 89 10.38 35.06 17.63
N ALA A 90 10.20 33.93 18.33
CA ALA A 90 8.95 33.18 18.26
C ALA A 90 8.53 32.57 19.61
N GLU A 91 7.23 32.53 19.85
CA GLU A 91 6.58 31.78 20.93
C GLU A 91 6.03 30.47 20.38
N LEU A 92 6.42 29.37 21.01
CA LEU A 92 6.06 28.01 20.63
C LEU A 92 5.36 27.31 21.79
N ALA A 93 4.32 26.55 21.51
CA ALA A 93 3.63 25.75 22.52
C ALA A 93 3.18 24.41 21.94
N LEU A 94 3.33 23.35 22.73
CA LEU A 94 2.81 22.04 22.37
C LEU A 94 1.28 22.09 22.18
N PRO A 95 0.74 21.38 21.18
CA PRO A 95 -0.70 21.17 21.06
C PRO A 95 -1.29 20.48 22.30
N GLU A 96 -2.61 20.63 22.49
CA GLU A 96 -3.34 19.95 23.55
C GLU A 96 -3.13 18.42 23.46
N GLY A 97 -2.89 17.78 24.61
CA GLY A 97 -2.62 16.34 24.70
C GLY A 97 -1.14 15.94 24.68
N LEU A 98 -0.23 16.78 24.18
CA LEU A 98 1.23 16.50 24.16
C LEU A 98 1.99 17.11 25.34
N GLY A 99 1.36 18.03 26.08
CA GLY A 99 1.99 18.71 27.22
C GLY A 99 2.43 17.77 28.36
N GLU A 100 1.70 16.66 28.57
CA GLU A 100 2.01 15.68 29.62
C GLU A 100 3.32 14.92 29.37
N ASP A 101 3.67 14.75 28.09
CA ASP A 101 4.91 14.07 27.68
C ASP A 101 6.13 15.00 27.70
N ALA A 102 5.94 16.33 27.81
CA ALA A 102 7.04 17.30 27.76
C ALA A 102 8.13 16.99 28.78
N ALA A 103 7.74 16.59 30.00
CA ALA A 103 8.65 16.23 31.10
C ALA A 103 9.61 15.07 30.79
N ARG A 104 9.32 14.26 29.76
CA ARG A 104 10.17 13.14 29.33
C ARG A 104 11.34 13.58 28.45
N PHE A 105 11.38 14.84 28.03
CA PHE A 105 12.36 15.37 27.09
C PHE A 105 13.11 16.58 27.67
N GLY A 106 14.37 16.75 27.28
CA GLY A 106 15.08 18.02 27.47
C GLY A 106 14.39 19.15 26.67
N LEU A 107 14.15 18.90 25.39
CA LEU A 107 13.25 19.70 24.56
C LEU A 107 12.38 18.76 23.75
N HIS A 108 11.06 18.94 23.80
CA HIS A 108 10.15 18.07 23.06
C HIS A 108 10.42 18.18 21.55
N PRO A 109 10.52 17.07 20.79
CA PRO A 109 10.83 17.10 19.37
C PRO A 109 9.91 18.02 18.54
N ALA A 110 8.61 18.05 18.86
CA ALA A 110 7.66 18.95 18.19
C ALA A 110 7.92 20.45 18.47
N LEU A 111 8.41 20.83 19.65
CA LEU A 111 8.81 22.21 19.93
C LEU A 111 10.10 22.57 19.20
N LEU A 112 11.07 21.66 19.20
CA LEU A 112 12.30 21.87 18.45
C LEU A 112 12.00 22.04 16.96
N ASP A 113 11.16 21.18 16.37
CA ASP A 113 10.78 21.27 14.96
C ASP A 113 10.00 22.55 14.65
N ALA A 114 9.04 22.93 15.50
CA ALA A 114 8.32 24.20 15.35
C ALA A 114 9.25 25.42 15.41
N ALA A 115 10.35 25.37 16.18
CA ALA A 115 11.39 26.40 16.16
C ALA A 115 12.08 26.48 14.79
N LEU A 116 12.25 25.35 14.10
CA LEU A 116 12.84 25.30 12.75
C LEU A 116 11.89 25.90 11.71
N HIS A 117 10.57 25.82 11.91
CA HIS A 117 9.61 26.47 11.01
C HIS A 117 9.78 27.99 11.01
N ALA A 118 10.09 28.58 12.17
CA ALA A 118 10.32 30.01 12.29
C ALA A 118 11.55 30.52 11.50
N VAL A 119 12.46 29.63 11.07
CA VAL A 119 13.56 30.01 10.16
C VAL A 119 13.03 30.48 8.80
N GLU A 120 11.88 29.96 8.36
CA GLU A 120 11.23 30.32 7.09
C GLU A 120 10.61 31.74 7.10
N LEU A 121 10.63 32.42 8.24
CA LEU A 121 10.17 33.80 8.42
C LEU A 121 11.22 34.85 8.00
N GLY A 122 12.37 34.43 7.47
CA GLY A 122 13.27 35.30 6.71
C GLY A 122 14.65 35.58 7.33
N VAL A 123 15.16 34.69 8.18
CA VAL A 123 16.56 34.76 8.67
C VAL A 123 17.58 34.44 7.57
N LEU A 124 17.19 33.57 6.62
CA LEU A 124 18.02 33.18 5.46
C LEU A 124 17.29 33.51 4.14
N PRO A 125 18.02 33.77 3.05
CA PRO A 125 17.41 33.97 1.74
C PRO A 125 16.60 32.76 1.28
N ARG A 126 15.44 32.99 0.66
CA ARG A 126 14.65 31.93 0.05
C ARG A 126 15.34 31.41 -1.22
N THR A 127 15.55 30.10 -1.28
CA THR A 127 16.24 29.43 -2.40
C THR A 127 15.29 28.82 -3.43
N GLY A 128 13.97 28.91 -3.20
CA GLY A 128 12.96 28.27 -4.05
C GLY A 128 12.93 26.74 -3.99
N ARG A 129 13.72 26.14 -3.08
CA ARG A 129 13.80 24.68 -2.86
C ARG A 129 13.57 24.37 -1.40
N THR A 130 12.96 23.22 -1.10
CA THR A 130 12.81 22.71 0.26
C THR A 130 14.20 22.47 0.88
N GLN A 131 14.42 23.05 2.06
CA GLN A 131 15.67 23.05 2.82
C GLN A 131 15.48 22.25 4.11
N LEU A 132 16.22 21.15 4.26
CA LEU A 132 16.14 20.33 5.47
C LEU A 132 17.31 20.59 6.43
N PRO A 133 17.10 20.47 7.75
CA PRO A 133 18.16 20.39 8.74
C PRO A 133 19.19 19.31 8.37
N PHE A 134 20.48 19.64 8.39
CA PHE A 134 21.54 18.69 8.02
C PHE A 134 22.58 18.47 9.13
N VAL A 135 23.22 19.53 9.62
CA VAL A 135 24.20 19.42 10.72
C VAL A 135 23.88 20.41 11.82
N PHE A 136 23.72 19.88 13.03
CA PHE A 136 23.68 20.63 14.27
C PHE A 136 25.07 20.66 14.90
N SER A 137 25.55 21.84 15.27
CA SER A 137 26.84 22.06 15.93
C SER A 137 26.64 22.85 17.23
N GLY A 138 27.33 22.43 18.29
CA GLY A 138 27.29 23.12 19.58
C GLY A 138 25.90 23.12 20.24
N VAL A 139 25.17 22.01 20.12
CA VAL A 139 23.89 21.82 20.82
C VAL A 139 24.15 21.63 22.31
N ARG A 140 23.49 22.43 23.15
CA ARG A 140 23.51 22.30 24.61
C ARG A 140 22.07 22.33 25.13
N PHE A 141 21.77 21.46 26.08
CA PHE A 141 20.53 21.47 26.85
C PHE A 141 20.84 21.95 28.26
N HIS A 142 20.02 22.88 28.77
CA HIS A 142 20.21 23.53 30.06
C HIS A 142 19.11 23.11 31.04
N ALA A 143 17.87 23.03 30.57
CA ALA A 143 16.71 22.58 31.34
C ALA A 143 15.80 21.67 30.50
N GLY A 144 14.92 20.92 31.18
CA GLY A 144 13.99 19.97 30.56
C GLY A 144 12.52 20.22 30.92
N GLY A 145 11.61 19.62 30.15
CA GLY A 145 10.19 19.57 30.52
C GLY A 145 9.31 20.75 30.11
N ALA A 146 9.83 21.74 29.37
CA ALA A 146 9.05 22.88 28.94
C ALA A 146 7.98 22.48 27.89
N ALA A 147 6.71 22.79 28.17
CA ALA A 147 5.59 22.62 27.22
C ALA A 147 5.38 23.84 26.31
N ALA A 148 5.94 24.99 26.70
CA ALA A 148 5.98 26.22 25.91
C ALA A 148 7.36 26.86 26.05
N VAL A 149 7.87 27.39 24.94
CA VAL A 149 9.21 28.01 24.87
C VAL A 149 9.18 29.27 24.02
N ARG A 150 10.17 30.13 24.24
CA ARG A 150 10.54 31.24 23.38
C ARG A 150 11.81 30.88 22.63
N VAL A 151 11.90 31.26 21.36
CA VAL A 151 13.12 31.06 20.57
C VAL A 151 13.56 32.35 19.92
N ARG A 152 14.85 32.65 20.03
CA ARG A 152 15.56 33.65 19.24
C ARG A 152 16.42 32.95 18.19
N ILE A 153 16.24 33.34 16.94
CA ILE A 153 16.94 32.78 15.78
C ILE A 153 17.74 33.89 15.11
N SER A 154 19.03 33.65 14.92
CA SER A 154 19.94 34.57 14.26
C SER A 154 20.79 33.87 13.22
N ARG A 155 21.40 34.64 12.32
CA ARG A 155 22.25 34.09 11.26
C ARG A 155 23.58 33.60 11.84
N ALA A 156 23.97 32.37 11.50
CA ALA A 156 25.24 31.75 11.92
C ALA A 156 26.16 31.37 10.73
N GLY A 157 25.78 31.77 9.51
CA GLY A 157 26.52 31.50 8.28
C GLY A 157 25.68 31.76 7.03
N GLU A 158 26.19 31.38 5.86
CA GLU A 158 25.49 31.56 4.59
C GLU A 158 24.18 30.74 4.52
N ASN A 159 24.24 29.48 4.97
CA ASN A 159 23.12 28.53 5.00
C ASN A 159 22.90 27.96 6.42
N ALA A 160 23.19 28.76 7.45
CA ALA A 160 23.14 28.31 8.84
C ALA A 160 22.54 29.35 9.79
N VAL A 161 21.84 28.86 10.81
CA VAL A 161 21.21 29.69 11.88
C VAL A 161 21.66 29.23 13.26
N ALA A 162 21.69 30.14 14.22
CA ALA A 162 21.83 29.85 15.65
C ALA A 162 20.45 29.91 16.31
N LEU A 163 20.24 29.08 17.33
CA LEU A 163 18.99 29.05 18.11
C LEU A 163 19.31 29.24 19.59
N HIS A 164 18.57 30.14 20.23
CA HIS A 164 18.53 30.29 21.68
C HIS A 164 17.10 30.06 22.15
N VAL A 165 16.88 28.99 22.91
CA VAL A 165 15.57 28.57 23.39
C VAL A 165 15.48 28.79 24.88
N THR A 166 14.46 29.51 25.33
CA THR A 166 14.16 29.77 26.74
C THR A 166 12.74 29.32 27.08
N ASP A 167 12.43 29.16 28.36
CA ASP A 167 11.05 29.01 28.82
C ASP A 167 10.30 30.36 28.79
N THR A 168 9.06 30.39 29.29
CA THR A 168 8.25 31.61 29.36
C THR A 168 8.76 32.64 30.36
N ASP A 169 9.61 32.23 31.29
CA ASP A 169 10.21 33.07 32.33
C ASP A 169 11.59 33.60 31.92
N GLY A 170 12.12 33.15 30.77
CA GLY A 170 13.41 33.57 30.22
C GLY A 170 14.59 32.67 30.65
N ASN A 171 14.34 31.56 31.33
CA ASN A 171 15.40 30.62 31.71
C ASN A 171 15.84 29.81 30.49
N PRO A 172 17.14 29.58 30.28
CA PRO A 172 17.63 28.79 29.15
C PRO A 172 17.13 27.35 29.17
N VAL A 173 16.63 26.87 28.03
CA VAL A 173 16.21 25.47 27.82
C VAL A 173 17.22 24.78 26.91
N ALA A 174 17.54 25.37 25.77
CA ALA A 174 18.52 24.81 24.82
C ALA A 174 19.22 25.90 24.01
N THR A 175 20.46 25.64 23.59
CA THR A 175 21.16 26.46 22.61
C THR A 175 21.72 25.60 21.49
N VAL A 176 21.67 26.14 20.26
CA VAL A 176 22.27 25.54 19.06
C VAL A 176 23.17 26.60 18.45
N ALA A 177 24.49 26.40 18.53
CA ALA A 177 25.44 27.37 18.02
C ALA A 177 25.37 27.53 16.50
N SER A 178 25.13 26.43 15.77
CA SER A 178 24.93 26.47 14.32
C SER A 178 24.11 25.27 13.85
N LEU A 179 23.04 25.55 13.11
CA LEU A 179 22.26 24.58 12.36
C LEU A 179 22.41 24.89 10.87
N SER A 180 23.17 24.05 10.16
CA SER A 180 23.29 24.12 8.70
C SER A 180 22.16 23.37 8.00
N ARG A 181 21.71 23.93 6.88
CA ARG A 181 20.58 23.41 6.09
C ARG A 181 21.03 23.06 4.68
N ARG A 182 20.38 22.08 4.04
CA ARG A 182 20.68 21.66 2.68
C ARG A 182 19.42 21.55 1.81
N PRO A 183 19.52 21.90 0.52
CA PRO A 183 18.43 21.71 -0.42
C PRO A 183 18.21 20.23 -0.70
N VAL A 184 16.96 19.81 -0.73
CA VAL A 184 16.53 18.49 -1.19
C VAL A 184 15.65 18.68 -2.44
N SER A 185 15.74 17.76 -3.41
CA SER A 185 14.82 17.78 -4.56
C SER A 185 13.47 17.18 -4.16
N ALA A 186 12.38 17.72 -4.70
CA ALA A 186 11.02 17.21 -4.49
C ALA A 186 10.94 15.70 -4.83
N ASP A 187 11.63 15.26 -5.87
CA ASP A 187 11.66 13.84 -6.30
C ASP A 187 12.25 12.90 -5.23
N ARG A 188 13.25 13.35 -4.47
CA ARG A 188 13.83 12.54 -3.38
C ARG A 188 12.91 12.49 -2.16
N LEU A 189 12.12 13.54 -1.92
CA LEU A 189 11.15 13.58 -0.82
C LEU A 189 9.93 12.69 -1.14
N ALA A 190 9.45 12.71 -2.39
CA ALA A 190 8.41 11.81 -2.88
C ALA A 190 8.88 10.34 -2.88
N ALA A 191 10.12 10.08 -3.27
CA ALA A 191 10.71 8.74 -3.18
C ALA A 191 10.86 8.23 -1.74
N ALA A 192 11.05 9.13 -0.76
CA ALA A 192 11.15 8.80 0.67
C ALA A 192 9.79 8.78 1.40
N GLY A 193 8.73 9.32 0.78
CA GLY A 193 7.35 9.27 1.27
C GLY A 193 6.77 7.86 1.18
N GLY A 194 7.23 6.96 2.05
CA GLY A 194 6.88 5.54 2.04
C GLY A 194 5.39 5.20 2.20
N ALA A 195 4.54 6.16 2.58
CA ALA A 195 3.12 5.91 2.81
C ALA A 195 2.33 5.57 1.52
N GLU A 196 2.63 6.18 0.38
CA GLU A 196 1.98 5.83 -0.91
C GLU A 196 2.57 4.54 -1.51
N GLN A 197 3.83 4.24 -1.18
CA GLN A 197 4.55 3.05 -1.65
C GLN A 197 4.19 1.78 -0.86
N ASP A 198 3.59 1.94 0.31
CA ASP A 198 3.15 0.87 1.21
C ASP A 198 1.73 0.36 0.94
N ALA A 199 1.02 0.94 -0.03
CA ALA A 199 -0.36 0.58 -0.35
C ALA A 199 -0.52 -0.57 -1.35
N LEU A 200 0.57 -0.94 -2.07
CA LEU A 200 0.51 -1.96 -3.12
C LEU A 200 0.91 -3.34 -2.59
N PHE A 201 0.00 -4.30 -2.78
CA PHE A 201 0.20 -5.70 -2.44
C PHE A 201 0.13 -6.57 -3.69
N ARG A 202 0.86 -7.67 -3.66
CA ARG A 202 0.77 -8.77 -4.63
C ARG A 202 0.60 -10.09 -3.90
N LEU A 203 0.14 -11.10 -4.64
CA LEU A 203 0.18 -12.48 -4.16
C LEU A 203 1.54 -13.08 -4.47
N ASP A 204 2.24 -13.52 -3.43
CA ASP A 204 3.39 -14.40 -3.52
C ASP A 204 2.94 -15.83 -3.22
N TRP A 205 3.31 -16.77 -4.07
CA TRP A 205 2.99 -18.19 -3.92
C TRP A 205 4.17 -18.89 -3.27
N THR A 206 3.96 -19.39 -2.05
CA THR A 206 5.03 -19.93 -1.20
C THR A 206 4.88 -21.44 -1.04
N PRO A 207 5.98 -22.22 -1.15
CA PRO A 207 5.97 -23.65 -0.89
C PRO A 207 5.39 -24.03 0.47
N VAL A 208 4.53 -25.04 0.48
CA VAL A 208 3.88 -25.57 1.66
C VAL A 208 4.59 -26.84 2.11
N THR A 209 5.00 -26.86 3.38
CA THR A 209 5.46 -28.10 4.02
C THR A 209 4.26 -28.93 4.41
N ARG A 210 4.25 -30.19 3.99
CA ARG A 210 3.14 -31.12 4.19
C ARG A 210 3.57 -32.36 4.98
N PRO A 211 2.67 -32.96 5.78
CA PRO A 211 2.97 -34.20 6.48
C PRO A 211 3.25 -35.34 5.49
N ALA A 212 4.28 -36.15 5.79
CA ALA A 212 4.68 -37.28 4.96
C ALA A 212 3.73 -38.49 5.06
N ALA A 213 3.01 -38.61 6.18
CA ALA A 213 2.01 -39.64 6.41
C ALA A 213 0.66 -38.99 6.71
N VAL A 214 -0.39 -39.49 6.07
CA VAL A 214 -1.76 -39.05 6.30
C VAL A 214 -2.62 -40.21 6.76
N PRO A 215 -3.58 -39.98 7.67
CA PRO A 215 -4.61 -40.96 7.96
C PRO A 215 -5.43 -41.27 6.70
N ALA A 216 -5.99 -42.47 6.64
CA ALA A 216 -6.91 -42.84 5.58
C ALA A 216 -8.20 -42.01 5.70
N GLU A 217 -8.39 -41.10 4.74
CA GLU A 217 -9.60 -40.29 4.60
C GLU A 217 -10.63 -40.93 3.66
N ARG A 218 -11.89 -40.52 3.81
CA ARG A 218 -13.00 -40.83 2.91
C ARG A 218 -13.22 -39.68 1.95
N TRP A 219 -13.05 -39.92 0.65
CA TRP A 219 -13.20 -38.91 -0.38
C TRP A 219 -14.45 -39.17 -1.24
N ALA A 220 -15.13 -38.10 -1.63
CA ALA A 220 -16.13 -38.13 -2.68
C ALA A 220 -15.66 -37.25 -3.85
N VAL A 221 -15.70 -37.76 -5.08
CA VAL A 221 -15.40 -36.99 -6.30
C VAL A 221 -16.69 -36.79 -7.07
N VAL A 222 -17.04 -35.53 -7.35
CA VAL A 222 -18.28 -35.16 -8.02
C VAL A 222 -18.03 -34.85 -9.49
N GLY A 223 -18.81 -35.47 -10.38
CA GLY A 223 -18.77 -35.24 -11.81
C GLY A 223 -17.67 -36.02 -12.56
N PRO A 224 -17.73 -36.01 -13.91
CA PRO A 224 -16.84 -36.81 -14.75
C PRO A 224 -15.50 -36.14 -15.11
N GLN A 225 -15.26 -34.89 -14.70
CA GLN A 225 -14.18 -34.05 -15.25
C GLN A 225 -12.77 -34.43 -14.78
N LEU A 226 -12.64 -35.22 -13.70
CA LEU A 226 -11.34 -35.58 -13.14
C LEU A 226 -11.30 -37.05 -12.65
N PRO A 227 -11.54 -38.03 -13.53
CA PRO A 227 -11.66 -39.44 -13.15
C PRO A 227 -10.35 -40.02 -12.59
N GLU A 228 -9.21 -39.45 -12.94
CA GLU A 228 -7.90 -39.82 -12.42
C GLU A 228 -7.75 -39.54 -10.92
N LEU A 229 -8.51 -38.59 -10.36
CA LEU A 229 -8.46 -38.25 -8.94
C LEU A 229 -8.91 -39.41 -8.07
N ALA A 230 -10.03 -40.04 -8.45
CA ALA A 230 -10.52 -41.22 -7.73
C ALA A 230 -9.52 -42.38 -7.78
N ARG A 231 -8.86 -42.58 -8.93
CA ARG A 231 -7.84 -43.62 -9.10
C ARG A 231 -6.57 -43.33 -8.29
N ALA A 232 -6.12 -42.08 -8.26
CA ALA A 232 -4.92 -41.66 -7.53
C ALA A 232 -5.12 -41.79 -6.01
N ALA A 233 -6.27 -41.34 -5.52
CA ALA A 233 -6.63 -41.42 -4.12
C ALA A 233 -6.73 -42.88 -3.61
N GLY A 234 -7.34 -43.77 -4.40
CA GLY A 234 -7.38 -45.20 -4.06
C GLY A 234 -6.00 -45.85 -3.95
N ARG A 235 -5.05 -45.49 -4.83
CA ARG A 235 -3.65 -45.96 -4.74
C ARG A 235 -2.92 -45.43 -3.51
N ALA A 236 -3.30 -44.26 -3.02
CA ALA A 236 -2.76 -43.66 -1.80
C ALA A 236 -3.40 -44.20 -0.51
N GLY A 237 -4.33 -45.15 -0.60
CA GLY A 237 -4.97 -45.78 0.56
C GLY A 237 -6.21 -45.06 1.09
N HIS A 238 -6.76 -44.09 0.34
CA HIS A 238 -8.02 -43.42 0.68
C HIS A 238 -9.22 -44.24 0.20
N THR A 239 -10.32 -44.19 0.94
CA THR A 239 -11.61 -44.75 0.50
C THR A 239 -12.29 -43.72 -0.39
N VAL A 240 -12.54 -44.03 -1.65
CA VAL A 240 -13.05 -43.04 -2.61
C VAL A 240 -14.34 -43.51 -3.26
N SER A 241 -15.31 -42.60 -3.35
CA SER A 241 -16.56 -42.79 -4.09
C SER A 241 -16.70 -41.72 -5.18
N ALA A 242 -17.26 -42.10 -6.33
CA ALA A 242 -17.53 -41.19 -7.44
C ALA A 242 -19.04 -40.98 -7.58
N HIS A 243 -19.47 -39.73 -7.71
CA HIS A 243 -20.87 -39.34 -7.75
C HIS A 243 -21.12 -38.39 -8.93
N PRO A 244 -22.29 -38.45 -9.59
CA PRO A 244 -22.58 -37.57 -10.72
C PRO A 244 -22.74 -36.09 -10.30
N ASP A 245 -23.27 -35.84 -9.10
CA ASP A 245 -23.56 -34.52 -8.55
C ASP A 245 -23.52 -34.54 -7.00
N LEU A 246 -23.64 -33.37 -6.37
CA LEU A 246 -23.67 -33.24 -4.89
C LEU A 246 -24.90 -33.91 -4.26
N ALA A 247 -26.03 -33.93 -4.97
CA ALA A 247 -27.26 -34.55 -4.45
C ALA A 247 -27.09 -36.07 -4.31
N ALA A 248 -26.34 -36.70 -5.20
CA ALA A 248 -26.00 -38.12 -5.11
C ALA A 248 -25.06 -38.42 -3.92
N VAL A 249 -24.12 -37.52 -3.60
CA VAL A 249 -23.28 -37.64 -2.39
C VAL A 249 -24.19 -37.60 -1.15
N SER A 250 -25.06 -36.60 -1.06
CA SER A 250 -26.02 -36.45 0.04
C SER A 250 -26.92 -37.67 0.21
N LYS A 251 -27.45 -38.17 -0.90
CA LYS A 251 -28.31 -39.36 -0.91
C LYS A 251 -27.56 -40.60 -0.42
N ALA A 252 -26.31 -40.80 -0.84
CA ALA A 252 -25.51 -41.93 -0.38
C ALA A 252 -25.31 -41.92 1.14
N VAL A 253 -25.11 -40.73 1.74
CA VAL A 253 -25.04 -40.57 3.20
C VAL A 253 -26.41 -40.81 3.85
N ALA A 254 -27.48 -40.30 3.26
CA ALA A 254 -28.85 -40.51 3.75
C ALA A 254 -29.28 -41.98 3.72
N ASP A 255 -28.82 -42.74 2.74
CA ASP A 255 -29.09 -44.18 2.57
C ASP A 255 -28.20 -45.06 3.50
N GLY A 256 -27.49 -44.44 4.45
CA GLY A 256 -26.68 -45.12 5.47
C GLY A 256 -25.20 -45.30 5.11
N GLY A 257 -24.74 -44.70 4.02
CA GLY A 257 -23.32 -44.63 3.68
C GLY A 257 -22.52 -43.74 4.63
N GLU A 258 -21.23 -44.02 4.76
CA GLU A 258 -20.34 -43.19 5.57
C GLU A 258 -20.15 -41.81 4.93
N ARG A 259 -20.17 -40.76 5.76
CA ARG A 259 -19.93 -39.39 5.31
C ARG A 259 -18.47 -39.20 4.87
N PRO A 260 -18.21 -38.58 3.69
CA PRO A 260 -16.85 -38.25 3.26
C PRO A 260 -16.24 -37.16 4.16
N ASP A 261 -14.92 -37.20 4.33
CA ASP A 261 -14.15 -36.13 4.96
C ASP A 261 -13.91 -34.98 3.97
N LEU A 262 -13.62 -35.31 2.70
CA LEU A 262 -13.38 -34.37 1.61
C LEU A 262 -14.32 -34.64 0.43
N VAL A 263 -14.94 -33.58 -0.11
CA VAL A 263 -15.78 -33.64 -1.32
C VAL A 263 -15.15 -32.78 -2.41
N PHE A 264 -14.64 -33.41 -3.46
CA PHE A 264 -14.00 -32.74 -4.57
C PHE A 264 -15.01 -32.41 -5.67
N VAL A 265 -15.07 -31.14 -6.07
CA VAL A 265 -15.87 -30.67 -7.19
C VAL A 265 -14.94 -30.04 -8.23
N PRO A 266 -14.57 -30.77 -9.29
CA PRO A 266 -13.80 -30.22 -10.38
C PRO A 266 -14.66 -29.30 -11.26
N LEU A 267 -14.19 -28.07 -11.39
CA LEU A 267 -14.71 -27.03 -12.26
C LEU A 267 -13.59 -26.66 -13.23
N ILE A 268 -13.46 -27.48 -14.28
CA ILE A 268 -12.36 -27.47 -15.23
C ILE A 268 -12.98 -27.39 -16.63
N GLY A 269 -12.46 -26.49 -17.47
CA GLY A 269 -12.86 -26.40 -18.88
C GLY A 269 -12.19 -27.45 -19.75
N GLU A 270 -12.73 -27.69 -20.95
CA GLU A 270 -12.06 -28.53 -21.94
C GLU A 270 -10.83 -27.77 -22.50
N PRO A 271 -9.66 -28.43 -22.71
CA PRO A 271 -8.39 -27.77 -23.03
C PRO A 271 -8.42 -26.85 -24.26
N ASP A 272 -9.28 -27.16 -25.24
CA ASP A 272 -9.38 -26.49 -26.54
C ASP A 272 -10.66 -25.64 -26.70
N GLU A 273 -11.45 -25.49 -25.64
CA GLU A 273 -12.67 -24.68 -25.69
C GLU A 273 -12.30 -23.18 -25.69
N SER A 274 -12.79 -22.45 -26.70
CA SER A 274 -12.59 -21.00 -26.76
C SER A 274 -13.26 -20.34 -25.56
N VAL A 275 -12.50 -19.59 -24.77
CA VAL A 275 -13.06 -18.85 -23.63
C VAL A 275 -13.81 -17.62 -24.14
N ASP A 276 -15.12 -17.62 -23.97
CA ASP A 276 -15.98 -16.46 -24.19
C ASP A 276 -16.67 -15.99 -22.90
N GLY A 277 -17.38 -14.87 -22.99
CA GLY A 277 -18.12 -14.35 -21.84
C GLY A 277 -19.26 -15.25 -21.36
N ALA A 278 -19.80 -16.14 -22.21
CA ALA A 278 -20.84 -17.07 -21.83
C ALA A 278 -20.27 -18.21 -20.96
N ALA A 279 -19.10 -18.75 -21.33
CA ALA A 279 -18.38 -19.75 -20.56
C ALA A 279 -18.03 -19.25 -19.15
N VAL A 280 -17.50 -18.02 -19.03
CA VAL A 280 -17.21 -17.38 -17.72
C VAL A 280 -18.48 -17.30 -16.85
N ARG A 281 -19.60 -16.85 -17.43
CA ARG A 281 -20.87 -16.74 -16.70
C ARG A 281 -21.43 -18.10 -16.30
N ALA A 282 -21.29 -19.11 -17.16
CA ALA A 282 -21.72 -20.47 -16.86
C ALA A 282 -20.92 -21.07 -15.70
N ALA A 283 -19.59 -20.92 -15.72
CA ALA A 283 -18.71 -21.36 -14.64
C ALA A 283 -19.08 -20.69 -13.30
N ALA A 284 -19.27 -19.37 -13.30
CA ALA A 284 -19.65 -18.63 -12.09
C ALA A 284 -21.01 -19.06 -11.52
N ARG A 285 -22.03 -19.26 -12.39
CA ARG A 285 -23.34 -19.78 -11.96
C ARG A 285 -23.24 -21.19 -11.40
N ARG A 286 -22.49 -22.07 -12.06
CA ARG A 286 -22.28 -23.44 -11.59
C ARG A 286 -21.62 -23.47 -10.22
N MET A 287 -20.59 -22.64 -9.99
CA MET A 287 -19.97 -22.55 -8.67
C MET A 287 -20.92 -21.98 -7.61
N LEU A 288 -21.74 -20.99 -7.95
CA LEU A 288 -22.76 -20.47 -7.03
C LEU A 288 -23.78 -21.56 -6.64
N GLU A 289 -24.28 -22.32 -7.62
CA GLU A 289 -25.20 -23.45 -7.39
C GLU A 289 -24.56 -24.52 -6.51
N VAL A 290 -23.28 -24.86 -6.74
CA VAL A 290 -22.49 -25.78 -5.92
C VAL A 290 -22.40 -25.28 -4.47
N ALA A 291 -22.03 -24.02 -4.26
CA ALA A 291 -21.91 -23.44 -2.93
C ALA A 291 -23.26 -23.41 -2.19
N GLN A 292 -24.33 -23.00 -2.87
CA GLN A 292 -25.68 -22.96 -2.29
C GLN A 292 -26.20 -24.35 -1.92
N THR A 293 -26.00 -25.33 -2.81
CA THR A 293 -26.40 -26.73 -2.56
C THR A 293 -25.62 -27.31 -1.39
N TRP A 294 -24.31 -27.05 -1.34
CA TRP A 294 -23.44 -27.48 -0.26
C TRP A 294 -23.87 -26.91 1.10
N LEU A 295 -24.06 -25.59 1.17
CA LEU A 295 -24.42 -24.89 2.42
C LEU A 295 -25.83 -25.23 2.92
N ALA A 296 -26.73 -25.65 2.03
CA ALA A 296 -28.08 -26.05 2.40
C ALA A 296 -28.15 -27.47 3.00
N ASP A 297 -27.09 -28.28 2.90
CA ASP A 297 -27.13 -29.68 3.28
C ASP A 297 -26.38 -29.98 4.59
N GLU A 298 -27.14 -29.97 5.70
CA GLU A 298 -26.62 -30.24 7.05
C GLU A 298 -25.99 -31.65 7.19
N ARG A 299 -26.31 -32.60 6.30
CA ARG A 299 -25.73 -33.95 6.33
C ARG A 299 -24.23 -33.94 6.04
N LEU A 300 -23.76 -32.92 5.34
CA LEU A 300 -22.37 -32.75 4.92
C LEU A 300 -21.63 -31.67 5.72
N ALA A 301 -22.23 -31.14 6.80
CA ALA A 301 -21.72 -29.97 7.52
C ALA A 301 -20.28 -30.11 8.09
N ASP A 302 -19.83 -31.32 8.44
CA ASP A 302 -18.46 -31.54 8.92
C ASP A 302 -17.49 -32.03 7.82
N ALA A 303 -17.96 -32.15 6.58
CA ALA A 303 -17.09 -32.43 5.44
C ALA A 303 -16.53 -31.10 4.90
N ARG A 304 -15.41 -31.17 4.17
CA ARG A 304 -14.82 -30.00 3.50
C ARG A 304 -15.01 -30.10 1.98
N LEU A 305 -15.55 -29.05 1.37
CA LEU A 305 -15.71 -28.95 -0.08
C LEU A 305 -14.42 -28.44 -0.72
N VAL A 306 -13.81 -29.23 -1.58
CA VAL A 306 -12.59 -28.88 -2.34
C VAL A 306 -12.99 -28.54 -3.78
N VAL A 307 -12.94 -27.26 -4.11
CA VAL A 307 -13.15 -26.79 -5.49
C VAL A 307 -11.85 -26.93 -6.26
N VAL A 308 -11.87 -27.70 -7.34
CA VAL A 308 -10.67 -28.02 -8.12
C VAL A 308 -10.72 -27.31 -9.48
N THR A 309 -9.69 -26.52 -9.79
CA THR A 309 -9.48 -25.88 -11.08
C THR A 309 -8.16 -26.36 -11.71
N ARG A 310 -7.92 -26.06 -12.99
CA ARG A 310 -6.64 -26.32 -13.68
C ARG A 310 -6.16 -25.05 -14.36
N GLY A 311 -4.99 -24.54 -13.97
CA GLY A 311 -4.40 -23.34 -14.58
C GLY A 311 -5.27 -22.08 -14.47
N ALA A 312 -6.15 -22.00 -13.47
CA ALA A 312 -7.05 -20.85 -13.26
C ALA A 312 -6.40 -19.70 -12.48
N VAL A 313 -5.17 -19.90 -11.98
CA VAL A 313 -4.38 -18.87 -11.29
C VAL A 313 -2.93 -18.83 -11.75
N ALA A 314 -2.34 -17.63 -11.72
CA ALA A 314 -0.91 -17.43 -11.95
C ALA A 314 -0.13 -17.74 -10.67
N ALA A 315 0.21 -19.02 -10.46
CA ALA A 315 0.87 -19.52 -9.25
C ALA A 315 2.40 -19.68 -9.34
N GLY A 316 3.04 -19.12 -10.35
CA GLY A 316 4.48 -19.13 -10.58
C GLY A 316 4.98 -17.79 -11.13
N ARG A 317 6.30 -17.57 -11.13
CA ARG A 317 6.89 -16.26 -11.49
C ARG A 317 6.63 -15.82 -12.94
N ASP A 318 6.40 -16.78 -13.84
CA ASP A 318 6.23 -16.59 -15.29
C ASP A 318 5.06 -17.40 -15.87
N THR A 319 4.16 -17.92 -15.02
CA THR A 319 2.94 -18.60 -15.48
C THR A 319 1.81 -17.60 -15.67
N ASP A 320 1.26 -17.57 -16.88
CA ASP A 320 0.01 -16.87 -17.17
C ASP A 320 -1.21 -17.71 -16.74
N VAL A 321 -2.38 -17.09 -16.67
CA VAL A 321 -3.65 -17.79 -16.41
C VAL A 321 -4.14 -18.44 -17.70
N ALA A 322 -4.19 -19.77 -17.72
CA ALA A 322 -4.61 -20.50 -18.90
C ALA A 322 -6.11 -20.80 -18.95
N ASP A 323 -6.77 -20.88 -17.79
CA ASP A 323 -8.23 -21.09 -17.68
C ASP A 323 -8.92 -19.82 -17.17
N LEU A 324 -9.12 -18.88 -18.09
CA LEU A 324 -9.80 -17.62 -17.79
C LEU A 324 -11.29 -17.81 -17.47
N ALA A 325 -11.92 -18.90 -17.93
CA ALA A 325 -13.32 -19.19 -17.65
C ALA A 325 -13.54 -19.47 -16.15
N HIS A 326 -12.60 -20.18 -15.52
CA HIS A 326 -12.68 -20.58 -14.11
C HIS A 326 -11.86 -19.70 -13.16
N ALA A 327 -11.03 -18.78 -13.67
CA ALA A 327 -10.24 -17.85 -12.85
C ALA A 327 -11.09 -17.06 -11.83
N GLY A 328 -12.28 -16.60 -12.26
CA GLY A 328 -13.19 -15.84 -11.39
C GLY A 328 -13.75 -16.63 -10.20
N LEU A 329 -13.70 -17.96 -10.25
CA LEU A 329 -14.22 -18.83 -9.18
C LEU A 329 -13.41 -18.67 -7.89
N TRP A 330 -12.11 -18.40 -8.01
CA TRP A 330 -11.24 -18.15 -6.86
C TRP A 330 -11.70 -16.93 -6.05
N GLY A 331 -12.21 -15.88 -6.70
CA GLY A 331 -12.79 -14.73 -6.00
C GLY A 331 -14.09 -15.09 -5.28
N LEU A 332 -14.98 -15.83 -5.94
CA LEU A 332 -16.26 -16.26 -5.36
C LEU A 332 -16.04 -17.16 -4.14
N VAL A 333 -15.18 -18.17 -4.25
CA VAL A 333 -14.91 -19.12 -3.16
C VAL A 333 -14.15 -18.44 -2.01
N ARG A 334 -13.29 -17.45 -2.27
CA ARG A 334 -12.69 -16.62 -1.21
C ARG A 334 -13.73 -15.90 -0.36
N SER A 335 -14.80 -15.40 -0.97
CA SER A 335 -15.94 -14.83 -0.22
C SER A 335 -16.61 -15.91 0.64
N ALA A 336 -16.89 -17.08 0.08
CA ALA A 336 -17.47 -18.21 0.82
C ALA A 336 -16.58 -18.67 2.00
N GLN A 337 -15.25 -18.69 1.82
CA GLN A 337 -14.28 -18.99 2.89
C GLN A 337 -14.31 -17.95 4.01
N SER A 338 -14.59 -16.68 3.68
CA SER A 338 -14.67 -15.60 4.67
C SER A 338 -15.96 -15.67 5.49
N GLU A 339 -17.06 -16.10 4.86
CA GLU A 339 -18.37 -16.30 5.51
C GLU A 339 -18.45 -17.62 6.28
N HIS A 340 -17.79 -18.67 5.77
CA HIS A 340 -17.81 -20.03 6.31
C HIS A 340 -16.38 -20.60 6.39
N PRO A 341 -15.61 -20.25 7.45
CA PRO A 341 -14.27 -20.78 7.66
C PRO A 341 -14.24 -22.30 7.64
N ASP A 342 -13.14 -22.86 7.13
CA ASP A 342 -12.83 -24.30 7.08
C ASP A 342 -13.74 -25.19 6.21
N LEU A 343 -14.91 -24.72 5.78
CA LEU A 343 -15.84 -25.50 4.93
C LEU A 343 -15.41 -25.61 3.46
N PHE A 344 -14.62 -24.65 2.97
CA PHE A 344 -14.20 -24.58 1.56
C PHE A 344 -12.68 -24.61 1.41
N ALA A 345 -12.19 -25.37 0.44
CA ALA A 345 -10.81 -25.35 -0.04
C ALA A 345 -10.77 -25.03 -1.54
N LEU A 346 -9.73 -24.32 -1.97
CA LEU A 346 -9.39 -24.14 -3.38
C LEU A 346 -8.14 -24.95 -3.71
N LEU A 347 -8.18 -25.68 -4.81
CA LEU A 347 -7.05 -26.42 -5.36
C LEU A 347 -6.93 -26.13 -6.85
N ASP A 348 -5.89 -25.42 -7.27
CA ASP A 348 -5.59 -25.25 -8.69
C ASP A 348 -4.45 -26.16 -9.11
N LEU A 349 -4.74 -27.10 -10.00
CA LEU A 349 -3.77 -28.04 -10.54
C LEU A 349 -3.03 -27.45 -11.74
N ASP A 350 -1.91 -28.07 -12.11
CA ASP A 350 -1.27 -27.80 -13.40
C ASP A 350 -2.26 -28.03 -14.56
N ARG A 351 -2.18 -27.19 -15.59
CA ARG A 351 -3.00 -27.32 -16.81
C ARG A 351 -2.75 -28.67 -17.46
N GLU A 352 -1.48 -28.98 -17.66
CA GLU A 352 -1.00 -30.21 -18.29
C GLU A 352 -0.14 -30.94 -17.27
N GLY A 353 -0.42 -32.23 -17.07
CA GLY A 353 0.39 -33.05 -16.18
C GLY A 353 -0.43 -34.04 -15.35
N PRO A 354 0.26 -35.03 -14.75
CA PRO A 354 -0.37 -35.99 -13.87
C PRO A 354 -0.88 -35.29 -12.60
N LEU A 355 -1.77 -35.96 -11.87
CA LEU A 355 -2.10 -35.52 -10.52
C LEU A 355 -0.87 -35.61 -9.62
N PRO A 356 -0.66 -34.61 -8.74
CA PRO A 356 0.45 -34.62 -7.82
C PRO A 356 0.31 -35.74 -6.78
N GLY A 357 1.45 -36.24 -6.32
CA GLY A 357 1.48 -37.14 -5.17
C GLY A 357 1.09 -36.41 -3.89
N GLY A 358 0.54 -37.11 -2.89
CA GLY A 358 0.33 -36.61 -1.51
C GLY A 358 -0.70 -35.49 -1.35
N LEU A 359 -1.72 -35.45 -2.21
CA LEU A 359 -2.81 -34.48 -2.16
C LEU A 359 -3.52 -34.43 -0.79
N GLY A 360 -3.77 -35.59 -0.16
CA GLY A 360 -4.36 -35.64 1.19
C GLY A 360 -3.50 -34.92 2.23
N GLY A 361 -2.16 -35.06 2.14
CA GLY A 361 -1.24 -34.36 3.05
C GLY A 361 -1.29 -32.86 2.90
N ALA A 362 -1.45 -32.38 1.67
CA ALA A 362 -1.60 -30.96 1.41
C ALA A 362 -2.95 -30.43 1.92
N LEU A 363 -4.05 -31.18 1.76
CA LEU A 363 -5.39 -30.75 2.19
C LEU A 363 -5.63 -30.84 3.71
N LEU A 364 -4.80 -31.60 4.43
CA LEU A 364 -4.75 -31.60 5.89
C LEU A 364 -4.02 -30.39 6.48
N THR A 365 -3.30 -29.62 5.65
CA THR A 365 -2.74 -28.35 6.11
C THR A 365 -3.86 -27.35 6.39
N GLN A 366 -3.58 -26.36 7.22
CA GLN A 366 -4.50 -25.23 7.49
C GLN A 366 -4.55 -24.23 6.33
N GLU A 367 -4.08 -24.62 5.13
CA GLU A 367 -4.14 -23.78 3.95
C GLU A 367 -5.55 -23.87 3.33
N PRO A 368 -6.29 -22.75 3.22
CA PRO A 368 -7.58 -22.73 2.56
C PRO A 368 -7.44 -22.78 1.03
N GLN A 369 -6.24 -22.49 0.51
CA GLN A 369 -6.00 -22.27 -0.91
C GLN A 369 -4.64 -22.85 -1.29
N LEU A 370 -4.64 -23.71 -2.31
CA LEU A 370 -3.45 -24.37 -2.81
C LEU A 370 -3.41 -24.27 -4.34
N ALA A 371 -2.22 -24.08 -4.88
CA ALA A 371 -1.91 -24.33 -6.28
C ALA A 371 -0.79 -25.36 -6.36
N VAL A 372 -0.79 -26.16 -7.41
CA VAL A 372 0.23 -27.15 -7.68
C VAL A 372 0.92 -26.78 -8.98
N ARG A 373 2.24 -26.58 -8.92
CA ARG A 373 3.08 -26.30 -10.08
C ARG A 373 4.30 -27.20 -10.00
N ASP A 374 4.55 -27.99 -11.05
CA ASP A 374 5.71 -28.90 -11.12
C ASP A 374 5.81 -29.87 -9.92
N ASP A 375 4.67 -30.41 -9.47
CA ASP A 375 4.50 -31.28 -8.27
C ASP A 375 4.81 -30.59 -6.92
N GLU A 376 5.01 -29.26 -6.91
CA GLU A 376 5.16 -28.45 -5.70
C GLU A 376 3.83 -27.82 -5.28
N PHE A 377 3.48 -27.94 -4.00
CA PHE A 377 2.29 -27.33 -3.42
C PHE A 377 2.62 -25.93 -2.92
N LEU A 378 1.87 -24.95 -3.40
CA LEU A 378 2.06 -23.53 -3.13
C LEU A 378 0.80 -22.96 -2.49
N ALA A 379 0.96 -22.12 -1.47
CA ALA A 379 -0.14 -21.37 -0.89
C ALA A 379 0.05 -19.86 -1.13
N PRO A 380 -1.03 -19.11 -1.40
CA PRO A 380 -0.93 -17.68 -1.65
C PRO A 380 -0.68 -16.93 -0.33
N ARG A 381 0.20 -15.94 -0.39
CA ARG A 381 0.53 -15.01 0.70
C ARG A 381 0.47 -13.60 0.17
N LEU A 382 -0.14 -12.69 0.93
CA LEU A 382 -0.13 -11.28 0.58
C LEU A 382 1.23 -10.67 0.94
N ALA A 383 1.94 -10.17 -0.04
CA ALA A 383 3.25 -9.54 0.12
C ALA A 383 3.21 -8.10 -0.40
N ARG A 384 4.01 -7.21 0.21
CA ARG A 384 4.15 -5.82 -0.26
C ARG A 384 5.00 -5.79 -1.53
N VAL A 385 4.65 -4.89 -2.45
CA VAL A 385 5.46 -4.64 -3.64
C VAL A 385 6.64 -3.74 -3.26
N GLY A 386 7.84 -4.32 -3.13
CA GLY A 386 9.05 -3.55 -2.80
C GLY A 386 9.57 -2.71 -3.98
N VAL A 387 10.04 -1.49 -3.69
CA VAL A 387 10.61 -0.54 -4.69
C VAL A 387 11.91 -1.04 -5.35
N GLY A 388 12.58 -2.03 -4.76
CA GLY A 388 13.75 -2.71 -5.33
C GLY A 388 13.43 -3.95 -6.18
N GLY A 389 12.15 -4.28 -6.35
CA GLY A 389 11.66 -5.40 -7.16
C GLY A 389 11.27 -4.98 -8.58
N ALA A 390 11.75 -3.83 -9.06
CA ALA A 390 11.90 -3.62 -10.48
C ALA A 390 12.80 -4.75 -10.99
N ARG A 391 12.17 -5.79 -11.53
CA ARG A 391 12.81 -6.88 -12.26
C ARG A 391 13.91 -6.28 -13.13
N ASP A 392 15.03 -6.97 -13.23
CA ASP A 392 16.03 -6.72 -14.28
C ASP A 392 15.25 -6.67 -15.61
N GLY A 393 15.03 -5.45 -16.14
CA GLY A 393 14.09 -5.20 -17.25
C GLY A 393 12.76 -4.51 -16.91
N SER A 394 12.64 -3.70 -15.85
CA SER A 394 11.44 -2.87 -15.66
C SER A 394 11.27 -1.93 -16.85
N VAL A 395 10.35 -2.31 -17.74
CA VAL A 395 9.84 -1.43 -18.77
C VAL A 395 9.09 -0.35 -18.01
N SER A 396 9.69 0.82 -17.83
CA SER A 396 8.91 2.02 -17.52
C SER A 396 7.87 2.12 -18.63
N VAL A 397 6.60 1.86 -18.31
CA VAL A 397 5.52 2.00 -19.28
C VAL A 397 5.50 3.46 -19.69
N ARG A 398 6.01 3.73 -20.90
CA ARG A 398 5.94 5.05 -21.52
C ARG A 398 4.63 5.08 -22.28
N TRP A 399 3.70 5.90 -21.79
CA TRP A 399 2.52 6.26 -22.55
C TRP A 399 2.95 7.00 -23.80
N ASP A 400 2.37 6.61 -24.95
CA ASP A 400 2.51 7.39 -26.17
C ASP A 400 1.75 8.72 -25.97
N PRO A 401 2.44 9.88 -25.96
CA PRO A 401 1.77 11.16 -25.78
C PRO A 401 0.86 11.51 -26.95
N ASP A 402 1.10 10.92 -28.12
CA ASP A 402 0.32 11.14 -29.36
C ASP A 402 -0.79 10.08 -29.53
N GLY A 403 -0.78 9.02 -28.72
CA GLY A 403 -1.80 7.99 -28.66
C GLY A 403 -3.05 8.38 -27.87
N THR A 404 -4.12 7.60 -28.02
CA THR A 404 -5.40 7.77 -27.34
C THR A 404 -5.53 6.78 -26.20
N VAL A 405 -5.89 7.24 -25.00
CA VAL A 405 -6.19 6.34 -23.88
C VAL A 405 -7.69 6.13 -23.73
N LEU A 406 -8.14 4.89 -23.88
CA LEU A 406 -9.50 4.45 -23.56
C LEU A 406 -9.63 4.13 -22.07
N ILE A 407 -10.60 4.74 -21.38
CA ILE A 407 -10.92 4.44 -19.99
C ILE A 407 -12.37 3.98 -19.88
N THR A 408 -12.57 2.69 -19.63
CA THR A 408 -13.89 2.12 -19.36
C THR A 408 -14.36 2.51 -17.96
N GLY A 409 -15.59 3.01 -17.84
CA GLY A 409 -16.04 3.64 -16.59
C GLY A 409 -15.30 4.96 -16.32
N GLY A 410 -14.82 5.63 -17.36
CA GLY A 410 -13.99 6.83 -17.29
C GLY A 410 -14.65 8.02 -16.60
N THR A 411 -15.98 8.07 -16.59
CA THR A 411 -16.75 9.10 -15.86
C THR A 411 -17.05 8.71 -14.40
N GLY A 412 -16.66 7.51 -13.96
CA GLY A 412 -16.75 7.08 -12.57
C GLY A 412 -15.65 7.70 -11.70
N ALA A 413 -15.77 7.58 -10.37
CA ALA A 413 -14.84 8.22 -9.43
C ALA A 413 -13.37 7.86 -9.71
N LEU A 414 -13.05 6.57 -9.85
CA LEU A 414 -11.68 6.09 -10.12
C LEU A 414 -11.24 6.38 -11.56
N GLY A 415 -12.15 6.25 -12.54
CA GLY A 415 -11.85 6.58 -13.93
C GLY A 415 -11.45 8.04 -14.11
N ALA A 416 -12.17 8.95 -13.47
CA ALA A 416 -11.89 10.38 -13.49
C ALA A 416 -10.56 10.73 -12.82
N LEU A 417 -10.24 10.10 -11.68
CA LEU A 417 -8.94 10.25 -11.02
C LEU A 417 -7.79 9.73 -11.89
N THR A 418 -7.99 8.58 -12.54
CA THR A 418 -7.01 7.97 -13.45
C THR A 418 -6.75 8.88 -14.65
N ALA A 419 -7.80 9.42 -15.28
CA ALA A 419 -7.68 10.36 -16.41
C ALA A 419 -6.87 11.60 -16.04
N ARG A 420 -7.17 12.23 -14.89
CA ARG A 420 -6.41 13.38 -14.37
C ARG A 420 -4.95 13.03 -14.12
N HIS A 421 -4.68 11.87 -13.53
CA HIS A 421 -3.32 11.41 -13.26
C HIS A 421 -2.53 11.23 -14.56
N LEU A 422 -3.13 10.57 -15.57
CA LEU A 422 -2.51 10.39 -16.88
C LEU A 422 -2.25 11.72 -17.60
N ALA A 423 -3.19 12.66 -17.54
CA ALA A 423 -3.02 13.98 -18.14
C ALA A 423 -1.91 14.80 -17.46
N THR A 424 -1.89 14.82 -16.12
CA THR A 424 -0.99 15.69 -15.35
C THR A 424 0.40 15.10 -15.14
N ARG A 425 0.53 13.78 -14.94
CA ARG A 425 1.81 13.12 -14.63
C ARG A 425 2.44 12.41 -15.82
N HIS A 426 1.63 11.88 -16.72
CA HIS A 426 2.12 11.09 -17.85
C HIS A 426 2.01 11.80 -19.20
N GLY A 427 1.46 13.01 -19.23
CA GLY A 427 1.44 13.84 -20.45
C GLY A 427 0.46 13.35 -21.52
N VAL A 428 -0.47 12.45 -21.19
CA VAL A 428 -1.47 11.96 -22.15
C VAL A 428 -2.39 13.11 -22.59
N ARG A 429 -2.66 13.21 -23.89
CA ARG A 429 -3.44 14.32 -24.48
C ARG A 429 -4.66 13.87 -25.28
N SER A 430 -4.90 12.58 -25.47
CA SER A 430 -6.10 12.09 -26.15
C SER A 430 -6.78 11.04 -25.28
N PHE A 431 -8.06 11.24 -24.98
CA PHE A 431 -8.85 10.34 -24.13
C PHE A 431 -10.17 9.97 -24.78
N VAL A 432 -10.53 8.70 -24.68
CA VAL A 432 -11.90 8.21 -24.86
C VAL A 432 -12.39 7.73 -23.50
N LEU A 433 -13.34 8.44 -22.91
CA LEU A 433 -13.92 8.11 -21.61
C LEU A 433 -15.29 7.48 -21.86
N THR A 434 -15.44 6.19 -21.53
CA THR A 434 -16.72 5.50 -21.75
C THR A 434 -17.48 5.30 -20.46
N SER A 435 -18.80 5.39 -20.56
CA SER A 435 -19.72 4.86 -19.57
C SER A 435 -21.05 4.55 -20.22
N ARG A 436 -21.91 3.76 -19.57
CA ARG A 436 -23.27 3.51 -20.07
C ARG A 436 -24.11 4.77 -20.28
N ARG A 437 -23.79 5.87 -19.57
CA ARG A 437 -24.49 7.16 -19.69
C ARG A 437 -23.75 8.16 -20.59
N GLY A 438 -22.52 7.86 -21.01
CA GLY A 438 -21.70 8.78 -21.81
C GLY A 438 -21.64 10.20 -21.24
N ALA A 439 -21.90 11.19 -22.10
CA ALA A 439 -21.92 12.60 -21.76
C ALA A 439 -22.97 12.99 -20.71
N ASP A 440 -24.04 12.19 -20.56
CA ASP A 440 -25.10 12.41 -19.57
C ASP A 440 -24.72 11.87 -18.17
N ALA A 441 -23.51 11.28 -18.01
CA ALA A 441 -23.04 10.86 -16.71
C ALA A 441 -22.80 12.07 -15.77
N PRO A 442 -23.19 12.00 -14.49
CA PRO A 442 -22.91 13.05 -13.52
C PRO A 442 -21.42 13.39 -13.48
N GLY A 443 -21.10 14.67 -13.66
CA GLY A 443 -19.72 15.17 -13.64
C GLY A 443 -18.94 14.98 -14.95
N ALA A 444 -19.50 14.34 -15.98
CA ALA A 444 -18.81 14.14 -17.27
C ALA A 444 -18.42 15.46 -17.95
N ALA A 445 -19.35 16.41 -18.04
CA ALA A 445 -19.08 17.73 -18.64
C ALA A 445 -17.97 18.50 -17.88
N SER A 446 -17.98 18.42 -16.54
CA SER A 446 -16.95 19.05 -15.70
C SER A 446 -15.58 18.39 -15.89
N LEU A 447 -15.52 17.06 -15.87
CA LEU A 447 -14.30 16.30 -16.11
C LEU A 447 -13.72 16.57 -17.50
N ARG A 448 -14.58 16.60 -18.53
CA ARG A 448 -14.17 16.95 -19.89
C ARG A 448 -13.55 18.34 -19.94
N ALA A 449 -14.23 19.35 -19.41
CA ALA A 449 -13.72 20.72 -19.41
C ALA A 449 -12.40 20.86 -18.65
N GLU A 450 -12.24 20.15 -17.53
CA GLU A 450 -11.01 20.13 -16.73
C GLU A 450 -9.83 19.54 -17.53
N LEU A 451 -10.03 18.39 -18.17
CA LEU A 451 -9.01 17.74 -19.00
C LEU A 451 -8.69 18.57 -20.26
N GLU A 452 -9.68 19.19 -20.88
CA GLU A 452 -9.48 20.12 -22.01
C GLU A 452 -8.69 21.37 -21.59
N ALA A 453 -8.91 21.89 -20.38
CA ALA A 453 -8.09 22.97 -19.83
C ALA A 453 -6.63 22.57 -19.58
N LEU A 454 -6.35 21.27 -19.40
CA LEU A 454 -5.01 20.69 -19.34
C LEU A 454 -4.42 20.41 -20.73
N GLY A 455 -5.10 20.81 -21.81
CA GLY A 455 -4.68 20.64 -23.19
C GLY A 455 -4.98 19.25 -23.77
N ALA A 456 -5.82 18.46 -23.11
CA ALA A 456 -6.24 17.17 -23.64
C ALA A 456 -7.46 17.29 -24.56
N ARG A 457 -7.60 16.36 -25.50
CA ARG A 457 -8.80 16.13 -26.31
C ARG A 457 -9.56 14.98 -25.67
N VAL A 458 -10.84 15.17 -25.42
CA VAL A 458 -11.64 14.20 -24.67
C VAL A 458 -12.93 13.91 -25.40
N ALA A 459 -13.10 12.66 -25.82
CA ALA A 459 -14.38 12.11 -26.23
C ALA A 459 -15.04 11.41 -25.04
N VAL A 460 -16.32 11.70 -24.78
CA VAL A 460 -17.09 11.03 -23.73
C VAL A 460 -18.22 10.27 -24.39
N GLU A 461 -18.08 8.96 -24.47
CA GLU A 461 -18.94 8.10 -25.28
C GLU A 461 -19.86 7.24 -24.43
N ALA A 462 -21.11 7.13 -24.87
CA ALA A 462 -22.08 6.23 -24.28
C ALA A 462 -21.83 4.82 -24.84
N CYS A 463 -21.17 3.97 -24.05
CA CYS A 463 -20.85 2.60 -24.45
C CYS A 463 -20.93 1.68 -23.22
N ASP A 464 -21.60 0.54 -23.38
CA ASP A 464 -21.50 -0.57 -22.45
C ASP A 464 -20.37 -1.50 -22.92
N ALA A 465 -19.32 -1.64 -22.12
CA ALA A 465 -18.19 -2.51 -22.46
C ALA A 465 -18.58 -4.01 -22.46
N ALA A 466 -19.75 -4.37 -21.93
CA ALA A 466 -20.29 -5.72 -22.00
C ALA A 466 -21.03 -6.01 -23.32
N ASP A 467 -21.25 -5.00 -24.18
CA ASP A 467 -21.82 -5.15 -25.52
C ASP A 467 -20.68 -5.19 -26.55
N PRO A 468 -20.37 -6.36 -27.15
CA PRO A 468 -19.27 -6.50 -28.09
C PRO A 468 -19.45 -5.67 -29.37
N GLU A 469 -20.68 -5.48 -29.84
CA GLU A 469 -20.95 -4.74 -31.07
C GLU A 469 -20.75 -3.25 -30.84
N ALA A 470 -21.31 -2.71 -29.75
CA ALA A 470 -21.13 -1.32 -29.38
C ALA A 470 -19.65 -0.98 -29.09
N LEU A 471 -18.92 -1.88 -28.42
CA LEU A 471 -17.50 -1.69 -28.15
C LEU A 471 -16.66 -1.75 -29.44
N ALA A 472 -17.00 -2.64 -30.38
CA ALA A 472 -16.31 -2.68 -31.67
C ALA A 472 -16.54 -1.41 -32.49
N GLU A 473 -17.76 -0.86 -32.50
CA GLU A 473 -18.07 0.41 -33.16
C GLU A 473 -17.29 1.58 -32.53
N LEU A 474 -17.23 1.64 -31.20
CA LEU A 474 -16.44 2.63 -30.48
C LEU A 474 -14.95 2.56 -30.86
N LEU A 475 -14.38 1.35 -30.86
CA LEU A 475 -12.97 1.13 -31.18
C LEU A 475 -12.65 1.51 -32.64
N ALA A 476 -13.55 1.19 -33.57
CA ALA A 476 -13.42 1.59 -34.97
C ALA A 476 -13.52 3.12 -35.18
N GLY A 477 -14.13 3.84 -34.22
CA GLY A 477 -14.22 5.30 -34.22
C GLY A 477 -12.95 6.02 -33.71
N VAL A 478 -11.96 5.30 -33.16
CA VAL A 478 -10.70 5.91 -32.71
C VAL A 478 -9.91 6.39 -33.94
N PRO A 479 -9.50 7.66 -34.02
CA PRO A 479 -8.88 8.18 -35.23
C PRO A 479 -7.46 7.61 -35.47
N ASP A 480 -7.16 7.30 -36.74
CA ASP A 480 -5.85 6.74 -37.16
C ASP A 480 -4.66 7.67 -36.88
N ASP A 481 -4.88 8.99 -36.77
CA ASP A 481 -3.84 9.98 -36.45
C ASP A 481 -3.45 9.99 -34.96
N ARG A 482 -4.17 9.22 -34.12
CA ARG A 482 -3.99 9.10 -32.67
C ARG A 482 -4.42 7.69 -32.20
N PRO A 483 -3.67 6.64 -32.57
CA PRO A 483 -4.07 5.26 -32.31
C PRO A 483 -4.22 4.96 -30.81
N LEU A 484 -5.00 3.92 -30.49
CA LEU A 484 -5.23 3.44 -29.13
C LEU A 484 -3.97 2.90 -28.45
#